data_AF-A0AAN8SWC3-F1
#
_entry.id   AF-A0AAN8SWC3-F1
#
_cell.length_a   1.000
_cell.length_b   1.000
_cell.length_c   1.000
_cell.angle_alpha   90.00
_cell.angle_beta   90.00
_cell.angle_gamma   90.00
#
_symmetry.space_group_name_H-M   'P 1'
#
loop_
_entity.id
_entity.type
_entity.pdbx_description
1 polymer ?
#
loop_
_entity_poly.entity_id
_entity_poly.type
_entity_poly.pdbx_seq_one_letter_code
_entity_poly.pdbx_strand_id
1 'polypeptide(L)'
;MAMEENNASSLKDEFQLWKAPGNDTSEQIPIWVKFPSLPVGYWSVQALSKVASAIGIPLYTNGFTTNAEKISYARVLIEVDISKN
;
A
#
# COMPACT_ATOMS: atom_id res chain seq x y z
N MET A 1 10.63 13.82 0.19
CA MET A 1 10.70 13.72 -1.27
C MET A 1 9.29 13.42 -1.74
N ALA A 2 8.56 14.47 -2.15
CA ALA A 2 7.19 14.31 -2.63
C ALA A 2 7.27 13.55 -3.96
N MET A 3 6.63 12.39 -4.05
CA MET A 3 6.61 11.59 -5.26
C MET A 3 5.20 11.57 -5.81
N GLU A 4 5.11 11.98 -7.08
CA GLU A 4 3.91 12.30 -7.84
C GLU A 4 3.18 11.02 -8.28
N GLU A 5 1.89 10.94 -7.95
CA GLU A 5 1.18 9.68 -7.70
C GLU A 5 0.41 9.07 -8.90
N ASN A 6 0.71 9.38 -10.17
CA ASN A 6 -0.27 9.10 -11.24
C ASN A 6 0.20 8.30 -12.47
N ASN A 7 1.32 7.57 -12.41
CA ASN A 7 1.71 6.71 -13.54
C ASN A 7 1.94 5.25 -13.12
N ALA A 8 1.09 4.35 -13.60
CA ALA A 8 1.22 2.90 -13.42
C ALA A 8 2.57 2.34 -13.92
N SER A 9 3.27 3.06 -14.80
CA SER A 9 4.63 2.71 -15.22
C SER A 9 5.66 2.91 -14.09
N SER A 10 5.56 3.99 -13.31
CA SER A 10 6.48 4.26 -12.19
C SER A 10 6.47 3.14 -11.16
N LEU A 11 5.27 2.68 -10.79
CA LEU A 11 5.12 1.59 -9.84
C LEU A 11 5.75 0.30 -10.36
N LYS A 12 5.70 0.04 -11.68
CA LYS A 12 6.33 -1.16 -12.26
C LYS A 12 7.84 -1.09 -12.16
N ASP A 13 8.42 0.08 -12.42
CA ASP A 13 9.86 0.32 -12.32
C ASP A 13 10.34 0.17 -10.86
N GLU A 14 9.60 0.73 -9.90
CA GLU A 14 9.83 0.54 -8.46
C GLU A 14 9.69 -0.93 -8.05
N PHE A 15 8.66 -1.62 -8.57
CA PHE A 15 8.46 -3.06 -8.38
C PHE A 15 9.54 -3.93 -9.07
N GLN A 16 10.35 -3.41 -9.99
CA GLN A 16 11.53 -4.11 -10.48
C GLN A 16 12.76 -3.82 -9.62
N LEU A 17 12.88 -2.59 -9.10
CA LEU A 17 13.98 -2.18 -8.23
C LEU A 17 14.03 -2.95 -6.91
N TRP A 18 12.91 -3.19 -6.24
CA TRP A 18 12.92 -3.98 -4.98
C TRP A 18 13.29 -5.46 -5.19
N LYS A 19 13.15 -6.00 -6.41
CA LYS A 19 13.57 -7.37 -6.76
C LYS A 19 15.01 -7.44 -7.29
N ALA A 20 15.75 -6.34 -7.24
CA ALA A 20 17.13 -6.35 -7.68
C ALA A 20 17.97 -7.26 -6.78
N PRO A 21 18.84 -8.11 -7.36
CA PRO A 21 19.68 -9.03 -6.59
C PRO A 21 20.60 -8.24 -5.64
N GLY A 22 20.52 -8.54 -4.34
CA GLY A 22 21.23 -7.80 -3.29
C GLY A 22 20.33 -7.11 -2.25
N ASN A 23 19.00 -7.13 -2.45
CA ASN A 23 18.00 -6.72 -1.46
C ASN A 23 17.39 -7.92 -0.70
N ASP A 24 17.90 -9.14 -0.93
CA ASP A 24 17.38 -10.43 -0.45
C ASP A 24 17.73 -10.76 1.02
N THR A 25 17.77 -9.77 1.92
CA THR A 25 18.17 -10.01 3.32
C THR A 25 17.02 -9.99 4.32
N SER A 26 15.81 -9.67 3.89
CA SER A 26 14.58 -9.88 4.65
C SER A 26 13.48 -10.27 3.68
N GLU A 27 12.74 -11.33 3.99
CA GLU A 27 11.59 -11.79 3.20
C GLU A 27 10.44 -10.78 3.34
N GLN A 28 10.63 -9.56 2.84
CA GLN A 28 9.67 -8.48 2.90
C GLN A 28 8.90 -8.45 1.58
N ILE A 29 7.60 -8.66 1.66
CA ILE A 29 6.72 -8.73 0.49
C ILE A 29 5.70 -7.59 0.57
N PRO A 30 5.57 -6.78 -0.49
CA PRO A 30 4.53 -5.77 -0.58
C PRO A 30 3.18 -6.43 -0.91
N ILE A 31 2.17 -6.21 -0.06
CA ILE A 31 0.80 -6.72 -0.22
C ILE A 31 -0.23 -5.58 -0.25
N TRP A 32 -1.26 -5.73 -1.07
CA TRP A 32 -2.40 -4.81 -1.08
C TRP A 32 -3.49 -5.25 -0.10
N VAL A 33 -3.73 -4.45 0.94
CA VAL A 33 -4.80 -4.68 1.91
C VAL A 33 -5.98 -3.77 1.60
N LYS A 34 -7.18 -4.34 1.51
CA LYS A 34 -8.44 -3.62 1.26
C LYS A 34 -9.24 -3.48 2.56
N PHE A 35 -9.86 -2.31 2.74
CA PHE A 35 -10.72 -1.98 3.88
C PHE A 35 -12.16 -1.74 3.41
N PRO A 36 -12.94 -2.80 3.12
CA PRO A 36 -14.24 -2.68 2.44
C PRO A 36 -15.36 -2.06 3.29
N SER A 37 -15.25 -2.10 4.63
CA SER A 37 -16.28 -1.62 5.56
C SER A 37 -15.86 -0.38 6.34
N LEU A 38 -14.77 0.28 5.94
CA LEU A 38 -14.28 1.46 6.63
C LEU A 38 -15.17 2.66 6.28
N PRO A 39 -15.76 3.39 7.24
CA PRO A 39 -16.52 4.61 6.93
C PRO A 39 -15.61 5.66 6.28
N VAL A 40 -16.15 6.44 5.33
CA VAL A 40 -15.39 7.44 4.56
C VAL A 40 -14.63 8.45 5.43
N GLY A 41 -15.13 8.75 6.63
CA GLY A 41 -14.46 9.63 7.60
C GLY A 41 -13.11 9.10 8.11
N TYR A 42 -12.82 7.80 7.91
CA TYR A 42 -11.56 7.16 8.30
C TYR A 42 -10.62 6.90 7.12
N TRP A 43 -10.91 7.43 5.93
CA TRP A 43 -10.06 7.23 4.74
C TRP A 43 -8.93 8.26 4.64
N SER A 44 -8.64 8.98 5.73
CA SER A 44 -7.47 9.84 5.76
C SER A 44 -6.20 8.98 5.68
N VAL A 45 -5.19 9.47 4.98
CA VAL A 45 -3.86 8.83 4.90
C VAL A 45 -3.34 8.45 6.29
N GLN A 46 -3.56 9.32 7.29
CA GLN A 46 -3.15 9.10 8.67
C GLN A 46 -3.91 7.95 9.33
N ALA A 47 -5.23 7.88 9.17
CA ALA A 47 -6.04 6.80 9.72
C ALA A 47 -5.72 5.45 9.05
N LEU A 48 -5.60 5.45 7.72
CA LEU A 48 -5.26 4.26 6.94
C LEU A 48 -3.85 3.76 7.26
N SER A 49 -2.86 4.65 7.33
CA SER A 49 -1.48 4.29 7.70
C SER A 49 -1.41 3.72 9.11
N LYS A 50 -2.18 4.28 10.06
CA LYS A 50 -2.23 3.80 11.45
C LYS A 50 -2.86 2.41 11.59
N VAL A 51 -3.87 2.10 10.77
CA VAL A 51 -4.44 0.74 10.74
C VAL A 51 -3.48 -0.22 10.05
N ALA A 52 -2.91 0.19 8.91
CA ALA A 52 -1.94 -0.60 8.16
C ALA A 52 -0.65 -0.91 8.95
N SER A 53 -0.23 0.01 9.84
CA SER A 53 0.96 -0.19 10.67
C SER A 53 0.83 -1.35 11.66
N ALA A 54 -0.40 -1.81 11.94
CA ALA A 54 -0.62 -3.00 12.75
C ALA A 54 -0.31 -4.31 11.99
N ILE A 55 -0.27 -4.25 10.66
CA ILE A 55 -0.01 -5.40 9.77
C ILE A 55 1.46 -5.43 9.33
N GLY A 56 2.03 -4.26 9.05
CA GLY A 56 3.40 -4.13 8.55
C GLY A 56 3.77 -2.67 8.32
N ILE A 57 4.70 -2.39 7.42
CA ILE A 57 5.12 -1.01 7.10
C ILE A 57 4.21 -0.48 5.98
N PRO A 58 3.37 0.55 6.22
CA PRO A 58 2.55 1.14 5.18
C PRO A 58 3.46 1.86 4.17
N LEU A 59 3.46 1.40 2.92
CA LEU A 59 4.23 2.01 1.83
C LEU A 59 3.42 3.05 1.07
N TYR A 60 2.16 2.74 0.78
CA TYR A 60 1.31 3.59 -0.05
C TYR A 60 -0.16 3.49 0.32
N THR A 61 -0.81 4.62 0.56
CA THR A 61 -2.26 4.70 0.75
C THR A 61 -2.91 5.12 -0.55
N ASN A 62 -3.65 4.24 -1.21
CA ASN A 62 -4.37 4.63 -2.42
C ASN A 62 -5.65 5.36 -2.01
N GLY A 63 -5.63 6.69 -2.12
CA GLY A 63 -6.64 7.57 -1.56
C GLY A 63 -8.07 7.15 -1.90
N PHE A 64 -8.40 7.02 -3.18
CA PHE A 64 -9.78 6.75 -3.60
C PHE A 64 -9.77 6.13 -5.00
N THR A 65 -10.31 4.92 -5.20
CA THR A 65 -10.62 4.43 -6.54
C THR A 65 -12.08 4.70 -6.83
N THR A 66 -12.47 5.94 -7.14
CA THR A 66 -13.83 6.25 -7.59
C THR A 66 -14.13 5.51 -8.90
N ASN A 67 -14.59 4.26 -8.78
CA ASN A 67 -15.27 3.59 -9.88
C ASN A 67 -16.70 4.10 -9.85
N ALA A 68 -17.11 4.71 -10.95
CA ALA A 68 -18.15 5.75 -11.04
C ALA A 68 -19.54 5.45 -10.48
N GLU A 69 -19.84 4.29 -9.88
CA GLU A 69 -21.21 3.92 -9.51
C GLU A 69 -21.38 3.10 -8.22
N LYS A 70 -20.34 2.76 -7.45
CA LYS A 70 -20.52 2.02 -6.17
C LYS A 70 -19.34 2.23 -5.20
N ILE A 71 -19.67 2.28 -3.91
CA ILE A 71 -18.78 2.57 -2.77
C ILE A 71 -17.39 1.96 -2.98
N SER A 72 -16.41 2.83 -3.09
CA SER A 72 -15.04 2.55 -3.50
C SER A 72 -14.15 2.40 -2.27
N TYR A 73 -13.89 1.16 -1.85
CA TYR A 73 -13.09 0.82 -0.66
C TYR A 73 -11.72 1.53 -0.60
N ALA A 74 -11.23 1.78 0.62
CA ALA A 74 -9.84 2.20 0.82
C ALA A 74 -8.89 0.99 0.70
N ARG A 75 -7.68 1.20 0.17
CA ARG A 75 -6.63 0.18 0.16
C ARG A 75 -5.26 0.77 0.47
N VAL A 76 -4.41 -0.03 1.09
CA VAL A 76 -3.04 0.35 1.45
C VAL A 76 -2.09 -0.75 0.98
N LEU A 77 -0.99 -0.35 0.35
CA LEU A 77 0.15 -1.21 0.08
C LEU A 77 1.00 -1.27 1.35
N ILE A 78 1.22 -2.47 1.86
CA ILE A 78 1.92 -2.72 3.11
C ILE A 78 3.08 -3.67 2.82
N GLU A 79 4.26 -3.35 3.29
CA GLU A 79 5.39 -4.25 3.32
C GLU A 79 5.30 -5.14 4.57
N VAL A 80 5.29 -6.45 4.37
CA VAL A 80 5.17 -7.44 5.44
C VAL A 80 6.40 -8.33 5.42
N ASP A 81 7.04 -8.48 6.57
CA ASP A 81 8.11 -9.46 6.79
C ASP A 81 7.48 -10.84 7.03
N ILE A 82 7.66 -11.77 6.10
CA ILE A 82 7.11 -13.13 6.18
C ILE A 82 8.02 -14.11 6.92
N SER A 83 9.20 -13.67 7.36
CA SER A 83 10.16 -14.50 8.11
C SER A 83 9.83 -14.60 9.60
N LYS A 84 8.98 -13.69 10.11
CA LYS A 84 8.57 -13.63 11.51
C LYS A 84 7.22 -14.32 11.70
N ASN A 85 7.26 -15.57 12.15
CA ASN A 85 6.08 -16.30 12.66
C ASN A 85 6.35 -16.89 14.04
#